data_AF-A0A0C3CZB7-F1
#
_entry.id   AF-A0A0C3CZB7-F1
#
_cell.length_a   1.000
_cell.length_b   1.000
_cell.length_c   1.000
_cell.angle_alpha   90.00
_cell.angle_beta   90.00
_cell.angle_gamma   90.00
#
_symmetry.space_group_name_H-M   'P 1'
#
loop_
_entity.id
_entity.type
_entity.pdbx_description
1 polymer ?
#
loop_
_entity_poly.entity_id
_entity_poly.type
_entity_poly.pdbx_seq_one_letter_code
_entity_poly.pdbx_strand_id
1 'polypeptide(L)'
;MPLEGARPIIFAWQFGAKEMAKISKEEWAHGTSTLKVSTLPMLTLAMSELEDLLIHEKPAVKAGSKNDQEYDRSSYLSCAADTKAGFQKLYQFCFTLAKPEASRNIEMETSVAFWTVLLVPKFPIMKEVLEFIPVSLVHPSKCQRF
;
A
#
# COMPACT_ATOMS: atom_id res chain seq x y z
N MET A 1 3.75 -16.07 -1.49
CA MET A 1 4.01 -14.77 -0.84
C MET A 1 3.03 -14.62 0.31
N PRO A 2 3.47 -14.31 1.53
CA PRO A 2 2.55 -13.99 2.64
C PRO A 2 1.76 -12.71 2.31
N LEU A 3 0.45 -12.74 2.46
CA LEU A 3 -0.47 -11.62 2.17
C LEU A 3 -0.84 -10.87 3.45
N GLU A 4 0.16 -10.52 4.24
CA GLU A 4 0.00 -9.83 5.52
C GLU A 4 0.38 -8.35 5.42
N GLY A 5 -0.16 -7.53 6.32
CA GLY A 5 0.19 -6.12 6.42
C GLY A 5 -0.14 -5.34 5.15
N ALA A 6 0.82 -4.54 4.67
CA ALA A 6 0.62 -3.66 3.51
C ALA A 6 0.92 -4.36 2.17
N ARG A 7 1.53 -5.55 2.19
CA ARG A 7 1.98 -6.25 0.97
C ARG A 7 0.88 -6.51 -0.06
N PRO A 8 -0.35 -6.96 0.30
CA PRO A 8 -1.40 -7.17 -0.70
C PRO A 8 -1.75 -5.88 -1.46
N ILE A 9 -1.71 -4.74 -0.76
CA ILE A 9 -2.01 -3.42 -1.31
C ILE A 9 -0.87 -2.94 -2.21
N ILE A 10 0.38 -3.09 -1.76
CA ILE A 10 1.56 -2.74 -2.56
C ILE A 10 1.60 -3.61 -3.82
N PHE A 11 1.27 -4.89 -3.71
CA PHE A 11 1.15 -5.81 -4.84
C PHE A 11 0.10 -5.35 -5.84
N ALA A 12 -1.13 -5.07 -5.38
CA ALA A 12 -2.18 -4.52 -6.23
C ALA A 12 -1.75 -3.21 -6.91
N TRP A 13 -1.05 -2.33 -6.19
CA TRP A 13 -0.56 -1.07 -6.71
C TRP A 13 0.50 -1.25 -7.81
N GLN A 14 1.50 -2.11 -7.59
CA GLN A 14 2.55 -2.38 -8.58
C GLN A 14 2.01 -3.06 -9.84
N PHE A 15 0.89 -3.77 -9.72
CA PHE A 15 0.24 -4.46 -10.84
C PHE A 15 -0.84 -3.61 -11.52
N GLY A 16 -1.12 -2.40 -11.00
CA GLY A 16 -2.13 -1.51 -11.55
C GLY A 16 -3.55 -2.07 -11.42
N ALA A 17 -3.82 -2.80 -10.35
CA ALA A 17 -5.12 -3.42 -10.09
C ALA A 17 -6.24 -2.37 -10.07
N LYS A 18 -7.36 -2.69 -10.72
CA LYS A 18 -8.53 -1.79 -10.78
C LYS A 18 -9.65 -2.18 -9.82
N GLU A 19 -9.68 -3.43 -9.39
CA GLU A 19 -10.71 -3.96 -8.51
C GLU A 19 -10.09 -4.59 -7.27
N MET A 20 -10.66 -4.33 -6.11
CA MET A 20 -10.23 -4.96 -4.86
C MET A 20 -10.34 -6.49 -4.92
N ALA A 21 -9.39 -7.17 -4.28
CA ALA A 21 -9.33 -8.62 -4.16
C ALA A 21 -9.28 -9.41 -5.49
N LYS A 22 -8.96 -8.74 -6.61
CA LYS A 22 -8.82 -9.37 -7.92
C LYS A 22 -7.59 -8.83 -8.65
N ILE A 23 -7.02 -9.68 -9.49
CA ILE A 23 -6.00 -9.31 -10.48
C ILE A 23 -6.41 -9.98 -11.79
N SER A 24 -6.57 -9.19 -12.85
CA SER A 24 -6.84 -9.71 -14.18
C SER A 24 -5.60 -10.35 -14.79
N LYS A 25 -5.78 -11.15 -15.85
CA LYS A 25 -4.65 -11.73 -16.59
C LYS A 25 -3.77 -10.64 -17.18
N GLU A 26 -4.38 -9.55 -17.64
CA GLU A 26 -3.70 -8.41 -18.25
C GLU A 26 -2.87 -7.65 -17.20
N GLU A 27 -3.44 -7.40 -16.01
CA GLU A 27 -2.73 -6.79 -14.88
C GLU A 27 -1.56 -7.66 -14.41
N TRP A 28 -1.77 -8.98 -14.33
CA TRP A 28 -0.72 -9.94 -14.00
C TRP A 28 0.43 -9.93 -15.01
N ALA A 29 0.10 -10.04 -16.31
CA ALA A 29 1.10 -10.04 -17.37
C ALA A 29 1.85 -8.71 -17.43
N HIS A 30 1.14 -7.59 -17.25
CA HIS A 30 1.75 -6.26 -17.22
C HIS A 30 2.68 -6.09 -16.02
N GLY A 31 2.23 -6.41 -14.81
CA GLY A 31 3.01 -6.25 -13.57
C GLY A 31 4.27 -7.10 -13.56
N THR A 32 4.15 -8.38 -13.94
CA THR A 32 5.31 -9.30 -14.02
C THR A 32 6.31 -8.90 -15.10
N SER A 33 5.84 -8.38 -16.24
CA SER A 33 6.71 -7.87 -17.31
C SER A 33 7.42 -6.58 -16.91
N THR A 34 6.71 -5.65 -16.27
CA THR A 34 7.27 -4.37 -15.79
C THR A 34 8.34 -4.59 -14.73
N LEU A 35 8.07 -5.45 -13.75
CA LEU A 35 9.03 -5.77 -12.69
C LEU A 35 10.09 -6.79 -13.14
N LYS A 36 9.95 -7.39 -14.33
CA LYS A 36 10.80 -8.49 -14.83
C LYS A 36 10.95 -9.64 -13.83
N VAL A 37 9.86 -9.98 -13.14
CA VAL A 37 9.84 -11.08 -12.17
C VAL A 37 9.34 -12.36 -12.83
N SER A 38 10.07 -13.46 -12.64
CA SER A 38 9.73 -14.78 -13.16
C SER A 38 9.44 -15.81 -12.07
N THR A 39 9.66 -15.46 -10.80
CA THR A 39 9.47 -16.36 -9.66
C THR A 39 8.77 -15.66 -8.50
N LEU A 40 8.05 -16.42 -7.67
CA LEU A 40 7.38 -15.90 -6.48
C LEU A 40 8.35 -15.33 -5.42
N PRO A 41 9.57 -15.87 -5.21
CA PRO A 41 10.56 -15.25 -4.35
C PRO A 41 10.96 -13.84 -4.80
N MET A 42 11.21 -13.62 -6.10
CA MET A 42 11.55 -12.28 -6.63
C MET A 42 10.40 -11.29 -6.41
N LEU A 43 9.16 -11.74 -6.65
CA LEU A 43 7.97 -10.92 -6.38
C LEU A 43 7.86 -10.58 -4.88
N THR A 44 8.08 -11.56 -4.01
CA THR A 44 8.03 -11.37 -2.54
C THR A 44 9.09 -10.38 -2.10
N LEU A 45 10.31 -10.46 -2.65
CA LEU A 45 11.38 -9.50 -2.40
C LEU A 45 10.95 -8.08 -2.81
N ALA A 46 10.47 -7.91 -4.04
CA ALA A 46 10.05 -6.60 -4.55
C ALA A 46 8.97 -5.94 -3.66
N MET A 47 7.98 -6.72 -3.22
CA MET A 47 6.94 -6.22 -2.32
C MET A 47 7.49 -5.88 -0.93
N SER A 48 8.40 -6.69 -0.41
CA SER A 48 9.00 -6.49 0.91
C SER A 48 9.91 -5.25 0.92
N GLU A 49 10.69 -5.02 -0.13
CA GLU A 49 11.53 -3.82 -0.24
C GLU A 49 10.67 -2.54 -0.27
N LEU A 50 9.56 -2.54 -1.02
CA LEU A 50 8.63 -1.42 -1.05
C LEU A 50 7.91 -1.20 0.28
N GLU A 51 7.50 -2.27 0.97
CA GLU A 51 6.89 -2.19 2.30
C GLU A 51 7.87 -1.58 3.31
N ASP A 52 9.09 -2.10 3.33
CA ASP A 52 10.16 -1.64 4.19
C ASP A 52 10.46 -0.14 3.97
N LEU A 53 10.52 0.29 2.71
CA LEU A 53 10.77 1.67 2.34
C LEU A 53 9.60 2.61 2.69
N LEU A 54 8.38 2.26 2.26
CA LEU A 54 7.23 3.18 2.30
C LEU A 54 6.51 3.18 3.65
N ILE A 55 6.38 2.00 4.26
CA ILE A 55 5.56 1.78 5.45
C ILE A 55 6.42 1.80 6.71
N HIS A 56 7.56 1.10 6.70
CA HIS A 56 8.45 1.00 7.85
C HIS A 56 9.58 2.03 7.88
N GLU A 57 9.68 2.88 6.87
CA GLU A 57 10.69 3.96 6.76
C GLU A 57 12.13 3.45 6.88
N LYS A 58 12.38 2.21 6.44
CA LYS A 58 13.73 1.65 6.42
C LYS A 58 14.56 2.33 5.34
N PRO A 59 15.89 2.45 5.54
CA PRO A 59 16.78 3.01 4.53
C PRO A 59 16.69 2.25 3.21
N ALA A 60 16.81 2.99 2.10
CA ALA A 60 16.79 2.39 0.77
C ALA A 60 17.91 1.37 0.60
N VAL A 61 17.61 0.26 -0.08
CA VAL A 61 18.57 -0.78 -0.42
C VAL A 61 19.63 -0.18 -1.35
N LYS A 62 20.91 -0.46 -1.08
CA LYS A 62 22.01 0.03 -1.90
C LYS A 62 21.86 -0.50 -3.32
N ALA A 63 22.04 0.38 -4.31
CA ALA A 63 22.09 -0.04 -5.70
C ALA A 63 23.30 -0.95 -5.92
N GLY A 64 23.07 -2.27 -6.03
CA GLY A 64 24.05 -3.21 -6.55
C GLY A 64 24.35 -2.94 -8.03
N SER A 65 25.35 -3.64 -8.59
CA SER A 65 25.63 -3.56 -10.03
C SER A 65 24.38 -3.94 -10.83
N LYS A 66 24.19 -3.34 -12.02
CA LYS A 66 23.04 -3.65 -12.90
C LYS A 66 22.89 -5.15 -13.22
N ASN A 67 23.98 -5.93 -13.17
CA ASN A 67 23.97 -7.36 -13.47
C ASN A 67 23.59 -8.24 -12.27
N ASP A 68 23.45 -7.67 -11.07
CA ASP A 68 23.18 -8.38 -9.82
C ASP A 68 21.77 -8.07 -9.28
N GLN A 69 20.93 -7.44 -10.10
CA GLN A 69 19.57 -7.07 -9.70
C GLN A 69 18.61 -8.23 -9.96
N GLU A 70 17.97 -8.70 -8.89
CA GLU A 70 17.00 -9.79 -8.93
C GLU A 70 15.69 -9.41 -9.63
N TYR A 71 15.38 -8.12 -9.80
CA TYR A 71 14.20 -7.64 -10.53
C TYR A 71 14.38 -6.19 -11.00
N ASP A 72 13.47 -5.68 -11.84
CA ASP A 72 13.49 -4.29 -12.27
C ASP A 72 13.07 -3.33 -11.14
N ARG A 73 14.05 -2.65 -10.56
CA ARG A 73 13.86 -1.72 -9.43
C ARG A 73 13.41 -0.31 -9.84
N SER A 74 13.00 -0.05 -11.08
CA SER A 74 12.67 1.32 -11.53
C SER A 74 11.59 1.99 -10.65
N SER A 75 10.52 1.25 -10.33
CA SER A 75 9.44 1.72 -9.44
C SER A 75 9.94 1.96 -8.01
N TYR A 76 10.74 1.04 -7.47
CA TYR A 76 11.37 1.16 -6.16
C TYR A 76 12.27 2.39 -6.06
N LEU A 77 13.17 2.58 -7.03
CA LEU A 77 14.11 3.70 -7.07
C LEU A 77 13.39 5.05 -7.18
N SER A 78 12.29 5.11 -7.95
CA SER A 78 11.42 6.29 -8.00
C SER A 78 10.83 6.64 -6.63
N CYS A 79 10.39 5.63 -5.87
CA CYS A 79 9.93 5.80 -4.50
C CYS A 79 11.07 6.12 -3.52
N ALA A 80 12.27 5.59 -3.73
CA ALA A 80 13.43 5.85 -2.87
C ALA A 80 13.96 7.28 -3.03
N ALA A 81 13.86 7.84 -4.25
CA ALA A 81 14.23 9.23 -4.52
C ALA A 81 13.32 10.24 -3.79
N ASP A 82 12.04 9.92 -3.63
CA ASP A 82 11.08 10.69 -2.83
C ASP A 82 10.06 9.76 -2.16
N THR A 83 10.40 9.32 -0.95
CA THR A 83 9.59 8.37 -0.17
C THR A 83 8.24 8.94 0.21
N LYS A 84 8.15 10.26 0.41
CA LYS A 84 6.89 10.93 0.74
C LYS A 84 5.95 10.91 -0.46
N ALA A 85 6.44 11.26 -1.64
CA ALA A 85 5.65 11.19 -2.87
C ALA A 85 5.27 9.74 -3.22
N GLY A 86 6.19 8.78 -3.02
CA GLY A 86 5.90 7.36 -3.20
C GLY A 86 4.77 6.87 -2.28
N PHE A 87 4.85 7.18 -0.99
CA PHE A 87 3.81 6.85 -0.02
C PHE A 87 2.47 7.53 -0.35
N GLN A 88 2.49 8.80 -0.75
CA GLN A 88 1.29 9.53 -1.15
C GLN A 88 0.58 8.85 -2.35
N LYS A 89 1.34 8.38 -3.35
CA LYS A 89 0.78 7.66 -4.51
C LYS A 89 0.14 6.33 -4.08
N LEU A 90 0.80 5.56 -3.22
CA LEU A 90 0.24 4.33 -2.67
C LEU A 90 -1.07 4.62 -1.89
N TYR A 91 -1.06 5.64 -1.03
CA TYR A 91 -2.23 6.02 -0.24
C TYR A 91 -3.41 6.45 -1.13
N GLN A 92 -3.16 7.26 -2.16
CA GLN A 92 -4.18 7.67 -3.13
C GLN A 92 -4.70 6.49 -3.97
N PHE A 93 -3.83 5.54 -4.30
CA PHE A 93 -4.21 4.31 -4.99
C PHE A 93 -5.22 3.51 -4.16
N CYS A 94 -5.02 3.36 -2.85
CA CYS A 94 -5.95 2.62 -1.98
C CYS A 94 -7.37 3.19 -2.03
N PHE A 95 -7.48 4.53 -2.00
CA PHE A 95 -8.76 5.20 -2.13
C PHE A 95 -9.41 4.90 -3.49
N THR A 96 -8.65 5.03 -4.59
CA THR A 96 -9.16 4.73 -5.94
C THR A 96 -9.59 3.27 -6.08
N LEU A 97 -8.82 2.34 -5.52
CA LEU A 97 -9.07 0.90 -5.59
C LEU A 97 -10.35 0.49 -4.85
N ALA A 98 -10.62 1.10 -3.69
CA ALA A 98 -11.77 0.72 -2.85
C ALA A 98 -13.02 1.55 -3.10
N LYS A 99 -12.92 2.73 -3.74
CA LYS A 99 -14.04 3.65 -3.91
C LYS A 99 -15.05 3.06 -4.91
N PRO A 100 -16.32 2.83 -4.51
CA PRO A 100 -17.36 2.47 -5.47
C PRO A 100 -17.51 3.52 -6.55
N GLU A 101 -17.83 3.13 -7.79
CA GLU A 101 -17.93 4.06 -8.92
C GLU A 101 -18.94 5.19 -8.65
N ALA A 102 -20.08 4.84 -8.06
CA ALA A 102 -21.16 5.77 -7.73
C ALA A 102 -20.90 6.63 -6.47
N SER A 103 -19.84 6.35 -5.70
CA SER A 103 -19.58 7.01 -4.42
C SER A 103 -18.38 7.95 -4.49
N ARG A 104 -18.41 8.99 -3.66
CA ARG A 104 -17.23 9.84 -3.38
C ARG A 104 -16.45 9.39 -2.14
N ASN A 105 -16.97 8.42 -1.40
CA ASN A 105 -16.40 7.92 -0.16
C ASN A 105 -16.19 6.40 -0.22
N ILE A 106 -15.19 5.93 0.50
CA ILE A 106 -15.01 4.50 0.81
C ILE A 106 -15.75 4.17 2.10
N GLU A 107 -16.12 2.89 2.25
CA GLU A 107 -16.75 2.41 3.49
C GLU A 107 -15.81 2.60 4.69
N MET A 108 -16.39 2.87 5.85
CA MET A 108 -15.61 3.15 7.06
C MET A 108 -14.72 1.97 7.45
N GLU A 109 -15.26 0.74 7.40
CA GLU A 109 -14.52 -0.48 7.73
C GLU A 109 -13.29 -0.65 6.82
N THR A 110 -13.46 -0.42 5.52
CA THR A 110 -12.36 -0.45 4.54
C THR A 110 -11.34 0.66 4.80
N SER A 111 -11.79 1.86 5.18
CA SER A 111 -10.91 2.97 5.56
C SER A 111 -10.05 2.62 6.77
N VAL A 112 -10.68 2.09 7.82
CA VAL A 112 -10.01 1.64 9.06
C VAL A 112 -9.03 0.52 8.76
N ALA A 113 -9.39 -0.44 7.91
CA ALA A 113 -8.50 -1.52 7.51
C ALA A 113 -7.23 -0.99 6.80
N PHE A 114 -7.39 -0.09 5.83
CA PHE A 114 -6.23 0.55 5.16
C PHE A 114 -5.38 1.37 6.12
N TRP A 115 -5.98 2.19 6.97
CA TRP A 115 -5.24 3.00 7.94
C TRP A 115 -4.49 2.12 8.95
N THR A 116 -5.06 0.98 9.35
CA THR A 116 -4.41 0.01 10.25
C THR A 116 -3.11 -0.52 9.65
N VAL A 117 -3.08 -0.85 8.36
CA VAL A 117 -1.89 -1.45 7.74
C VAL A 117 -0.92 -0.43 7.13
N LEU A 118 -1.40 0.76 6.74
CA LEU A 118 -0.57 1.78 6.08
C LEU A 118 -0.09 2.88 7.03
N LEU A 119 -0.96 3.33 7.94
CA LEU A 119 -0.69 4.51 8.75
C LEU A 119 -0.25 4.17 10.17
N VAL A 120 -0.83 3.17 10.83
CA VAL A 120 -0.43 2.80 12.19
C VAL A 120 1.06 2.45 12.31
N PRO A 121 1.67 1.68 11.39
CA PRO A 121 3.10 1.37 11.48
C PRO A 121 4.01 2.59 11.33
N LYS A 122 3.52 3.65 10.67
CA LYS A 122 4.27 4.86 10.32
C LYS A 122 4.00 6.03 11.27
N PHE A 123 2.79 6.11 11.80
CA PHE A 123 2.29 7.21 12.64
C PHE A 123 1.60 6.62 13.87
N PRO A 124 2.32 6.47 15.00
CA PRO A 124 1.76 5.84 16.20
C PRO A 124 0.44 6.46 16.70
N ILE A 125 0.28 7.78 16.53
CA ILE A 125 -0.95 8.52 16.87
C ILE A 125 -2.19 8.00 16.14
N MET A 126 -2.02 7.38 14.96
CA MET A 126 -3.13 6.84 14.20
C MET A 126 -3.81 5.68 14.92
N LYS A 127 -3.13 5.00 15.84
CA LYS A 127 -3.76 3.99 16.68
C LYS A 127 -4.88 4.61 17.54
N GLU A 128 -4.59 5.73 18.20
CA GLU A 128 -5.56 6.45 19.03
C GLU A 128 -6.71 7.01 18.17
N VAL A 129 -6.41 7.52 16.98
CA VAL A 129 -7.41 7.98 16.01
C VAL A 129 -8.36 6.86 15.62
N LEU A 130 -7.83 5.66 15.32
CA LEU A 130 -8.64 4.50 14.96
C LEU A 130 -9.47 3.95 16.12
N GLU A 131 -9.01 4.10 17.37
CA GLU A 131 -9.81 3.77 18.55
C GLU A 131 -10.96 4.77 18.76
N PHE A 132 -10.77 6.05 18.39
CA PHE A 132 -11.77 7.11 18.53
C PHE A 132 -12.91 7.03 17.49
N ILE A 133 -12.61 6.68 16.24
CA ILE A 133 -13.58 6.72 15.13
C ILE A 133 -14.80 5.81 15.35
N PRO A 134 -14.65 4.50 15.66
CA PRO A 134 -15.79 3.61 15.92
C PRO A 134 -16.64 4.08 17.10
N VAL A 135 -16.01 4.59 18.16
CA VAL A 135 -16.71 5.10 19.36
C VAL A 135 -17.63 6.28 19.02
N SER A 136 -17.20 7.14 18.09
CA SER A 136 -17.96 8.32 17.64
C SER A 136 -19.17 7.96 16.77
N LEU A 137 -19.12 6.83 16.05
CA LEU A 137 -20.23 6.36 15.20
C LEU A 137 -21.34 5.69 16.01
N VAL A 138 -21.02 5.05 17.14
CA VAL A 138 -22.00 4.38 18.01
C VAL A 138 -22.67 5.37 18.97
N HIS A 139 -22.03 6.50 19.30
CA HIS A 139 -22.57 7.52 20.22
C HIS A 139 -22.43 8.95 19.67
N PRO A 140 -23.14 9.32 18.60
CA PRO A 140 -23.05 10.65 17.98
C PRO A 140 -23.37 11.81 18.95
N SER A 141 -24.09 11.54 20.04
CA SER A 141 -24.51 12.52 21.05
C SER A 141 -23.39 13.02 21.98
N LYS A 142 -22.18 12.42 21.95
CA LYS A 142 -21.07 12.83 22.83
C LYS A 142 -20.11 13.85 22.21
N CYS A 143 -20.23 14.15 20.91
CA CYS A 143 -19.42 15.14 20.20
C CYS A 143 -20.02 16.57 20.19
N GLN A 144 -20.91 16.89 21.13
CA GLN A 144 -21.29 18.27 21.45
C GLN A 144 -20.77 18.62 22.83
N ARG A 145 -19.50 19.01 22.93
CA ARG A 145 -18.96 19.82 24.03
C ARG A 145 -17.50 20.15 23.72
N PHE A 146 -17.29 21.28 23.05
CA PHE A 146 -16.38 22.35 23.43
C PHE A 146 -16.94 23.66 22.91
#